data_AF-A0A9V1EMC8-F1
#
_entry.id   AF-A0A9V1EMC8-F1
#
_cell.length_a   1.000
_cell.length_b   1.000
_cell.length_c   1.000
_cell.angle_alpha   90.00
_cell.angle_beta   90.00
_cell.angle_gamma   90.00
#
_symmetry.space_group_name_H-M   'P 1'
#
loop_
_entity.id
_entity.type
_entity.pdbx_description
1 polymer ?
#
loop_
_entity_poly.entity_id
_entity_poly.type
_entity_poly.pdbx_seq_one_letter_code
_entity_poly.pdbx_strand_id
1 'polypeptide(L)'
;METPGLLVHGEAAPFSTALRSLLNNPQYSDVCFVVGQERQEVFAHRCLLACRCNFFQRLLGPKLGSGMPSPVVLSTVPAEAFLAVLEFLYTNSVRLHRHSVLEVLTAAIEYGLEELRELCLEFVVKVLDVELVCEALQVAVTFGLGQLQERCLAFIEAHSQEALRTRGFLELSAPALLSLLRSDKLRVDEAELVLAARSWARVGAVEQIVEAWKCHALRRGDVARGAPCRRRRGTLPREHHCFLDLPFK
;
A
#
# COMPACT_ATOMS: atom_id res chain seq x y z
N MET A 1 39.75 -37.30 13.01
CA MET A 1 38.28 -37.25 12.86
C MET A 1 37.78 -36.36 13.97
N GLU A 2 37.35 -35.14 13.65
CA GLU A 2 36.75 -34.25 14.65
C GLU A 2 35.42 -34.86 15.10
N THR A 3 35.24 -35.05 16.40
CA THR A 3 33.95 -35.44 16.97
C THR A 3 32.94 -34.32 16.69
N PRO A 4 31.82 -34.58 16.01
CA PRO A 4 30.83 -33.54 15.76
C PRO A 4 30.29 -33.03 17.10
N GLY A 5 30.26 -31.70 17.26
CA GLY A 5 29.71 -31.06 18.46
C GLY A 5 28.22 -31.32 18.62
N LEU A 6 27.73 -31.31 19.87
CA LEU A 6 26.30 -31.41 20.18
C LEU A 6 25.63 -30.04 19.99
N LEU A 7 24.66 -29.95 19.07
CA LEU A 7 23.79 -28.78 18.93
C LEU A 7 22.66 -28.87 19.96
N VAL A 8 22.49 -27.82 20.77
CA VAL A 8 21.41 -27.68 21.76
C VAL A 8 20.60 -26.42 21.44
N HIS A 9 19.28 -26.49 21.60
CA HIS A 9 18.37 -25.38 21.33
C HIS A 9 17.77 -24.81 22.62
N GLY A 10 17.78 -23.49 22.76
CA GLY A 10 17.02 -22.78 23.79
C GLY A 10 15.58 -22.48 23.34
N GLU A 11 14.75 -22.00 24.25
CA GLU A 11 13.38 -21.60 23.94
C GLU A 11 13.33 -20.25 23.18
N ALA A 12 12.62 -20.23 22.05
CA ALA A 12 12.53 -19.04 21.19
C ALA A 12 11.66 -17.92 21.79
N ALA A 13 10.65 -18.25 22.60
CA ALA A 13 9.72 -17.26 23.14
C ALA A 13 10.36 -16.35 24.23
N PRO A 14 11.09 -16.87 25.22
CA PRO A 14 11.85 -16.02 26.15
C PRO A 14 12.92 -15.20 25.44
N PHE A 15 13.62 -15.79 24.45
CA PHE A 15 14.61 -15.09 23.64
C PHE A 15 14.02 -13.89 22.89
N SER A 16 12.91 -14.07 22.18
CA SER A 16 12.25 -12.98 21.45
C SER A 16 11.66 -11.93 22.40
N THR A 17 11.17 -12.33 23.57
CA THR A 17 10.68 -11.40 24.61
C THR A 17 11.80 -10.52 25.18
N ALA A 18 12.97 -11.11 25.43
CA ALA A 18 14.14 -10.37 25.86
C ALA A 18 14.57 -9.33 24.80
N LEU A 19 14.61 -9.72 23.51
CA LEU A 19 14.91 -8.79 22.41
C LEU A 19 13.83 -7.70 22.26
N ARG A 20 12.55 -8.03 22.46
CA ARG A 20 11.46 -7.04 22.43
C ARG A 20 11.67 -5.93 23.46
N SER A 21 12.26 -6.22 24.63
CA SER A 21 12.51 -5.21 25.67
C SER A 21 13.56 -4.15 25.27
N LEU A 22 14.31 -4.39 24.20
CA LEU A 22 15.26 -3.43 23.61
C LEU A 22 14.60 -2.49 22.60
N LEU A 23 13.36 -2.74 22.17
CA LEU A 23 12.66 -1.88 21.22
C LEU A 23 12.43 -0.49 21.81
N ASN A 24 12.83 0.53 21.06
CA ASN A 24 12.69 1.93 21.45
C ASN A 24 13.25 2.23 22.86
N ASN A 25 14.30 1.51 23.26
CA ASN A 25 14.93 1.66 24.58
C ASN A 25 16.18 2.55 24.47
N PRO A 26 16.21 3.75 25.10
CA PRO A 26 17.35 4.66 25.03
C PRO A 26 18.63 4.12 25.69
N GLN A 27 18.52 3.20 26.66
CA GLN A 27 19.62 2.83 27.55
C GLN A 27 20.79 2.10 26.86
N TYR A 28 20.56 1.49 25.70
CA TYR A 28 21.57 0.73 24.95
C TYR A 28 21.60 1.04 23.45
N SER A 29 20.76 1.99 23.01
CA SER A 29 20.63 2.33 21.61
C SER A 29 21.81 3.17 21.13
N ASP A 30 22.29 2.86 19.94
CA ASP A 30 23.44 3.51 19.31
C ASP A 30 23.07 4.23 17.99
N VAL A 31 21.76 4.32 17.71
CA VAL A 31 21.14 5.16 16.68
C VAL A 31 19.78 5.70 17.17
N CYS A 32 19.46 6.93 16.78
CA CYS A 32 18.15 7.56 16.95
C CYS A 32 17.59 7.91 15.56
N PHE A 33 16.32 7.58 15.33
CA PHE A 33 15.56 7.96 14.16
C PHE A 33 14.56 9.05 14.50
N VAL A 34 14.36 10.01 13.60
CA VAL A 34 13.28 11.00 13.69
C VAL A 34 12.26 10.66 12.62
N VAL A 35 11.11 10.17 13.04
CA VAL A 35 10.16 9.44 12.20
C VAL A 35 8.85 10.19 12.01
N GLY A 36 8.31 10.13 10.79
CA GLY A 36 7.02 10.70 10.42
C GLY A 36 7.01 12.23 10.41
N GLN A 37 5.84 12.78 10.08
CA GLN A 37 5.62 14.24 10.07
C GLN A 37 5.68 14.84 11.47
N GLU A 38 5.32 14.05 12.49
CA GLU A 38 5.39 14.43 13.90
C GLU A 38 6.81 14.46 14.47
N ARG A 39 7.81 14.01 13.68
CA ARG A 39 9.23 13.99 14.07
C ARG A 39 9.48 13.25 15.39
N GLN A 40 8.80 12.11 15.58
CA GLN A 40 8.94 11.30 16.78
C GLN A 40 10.32 10.65 16.83
N GLU A 41 10.98 10.74 17.99
CA GLU A 41 12.25 10.05 18.21
C GLU A 41 12.03 8.56 18.49
N VAL A 42 12.76 7.72 17.77
CA VAL A 42 12.75 6.26 17.91
C VAL A 42 14.17 5.74 18.06
N PHE A 43 14.45 5.08 19.17
CA PHE A 43 15.77 4.55 19.51
C PHE A 43 15.93 3.10 19.03
N ALA A 44 17.10 2.76 18.48
CA ALA A 44 17.38 1.41 18.01
C ALA A 44 18.88 1.04 18.06
N HIS A 45 19.17 -0.21 17.70
CA HIS A 45 20.50 -0.80 17.71
C HIS A 45 20.97 -1.10 16.29
N ARG A 46 22.04 -0.45 15.86
CA ARG A 46 22.57 -0.53 14.48
C ARG A 46 22.91 -1.96 14.07
N CYS A 47 23.49 -2.74 14.97
CA CYS A 47 23.89 -4.12 14.68
C CYS A 47 22.69 -5.02 14.34
N LEU A 48 21.59 -4.91 15.08
CA LEU A 48 20.36 -5.67 14.85
C LEU A 48 19.70 -5.28 13.53
N LEU A 49 19.63 -3.98 13.23
CA LEU A 49 19.05 -3.52 11.97
C LEU A 49 19.89 -3.92 10.76
N ALA A 50 21.21 -3.71 10.84
CA ALA A 50 22.12 -3.97 9.74
C ALA A 50 22.26 -5.47 9.41
N CYS A 51 22.15 -6.37 10.39
CA CYS A 51 22.22 -7.81 10.13
C CYS A 51 20.91 -8.40 9.60
N ARG A 52 19.77 -7.76 9.86
CA ARG A 52 18.44 -8.24 9.47
C ARG A 52 17.87 -7.56 8.23
N CYS A 53 18.44 -6.42 7.82
CA CYS A 53 17.90 -5.60 6.75
C CYS A 53 19.00 -4.86 5.96
N ASN A 54 19.12 -5.18 4.67
CA ASN A 54 20.09 -4.58 3.76
C ASN A 54 19.87 -3.07 3.54
N PHE A 55 18.63 -2.58 3.65
CA PHE A 55 18.35 -1.14 3.64
C PHE A 55 19.05 -0.44 4.80
N PHE A 56 18.84 -0.91 6.04
CA PHE A 56 19.48 -0.33 7.21
C PHE A 56 20.98 -0.55 7.24
N GLN A 57 21.48 -1.68 6.74
CA GLN A 57 22.92 -1.93 6.59
C GLN A 57 23.58 -0.82 5.75
N ARG A 58 22.98 -0.47 4.61
CA ARG A 58 23.46 0.59 3.70
C ARG A 58 23.25 1.98 4.29
N LEU A 59 22.07 2.26 4.85
CA LEU A 59 21.73 3.55 5.44
C LEU A 59 22.66 3.92 6.60
N LEU A 60 22.97 2.94 7.45
CA LEU A 60 23.75 3.17 8.65
C LEU A 60 25.25 3.11 8.34
N GLY A 61 25.69 2.20 7.48
CA GLY A 61 27.11 1.99 7.15
C GLY A 61 27.98 1.54 8.35
N PRO A 62 29.26 1.20 8.13
CA PRO A 62 30.23 1.06 9.21
C PRO A 62 30.50 2.44 9.83
N LYS A 63 30.56 2.54 11.18
CA LYS A 63 30.88 3.81 11.86
C LYS A 63 32.32 4.23 11.51
N LEU A 64 32.49 5.29 10.71
CA LEU A 64 33.75 6.03 10.56
C LEU A 64 33.65 7.33 11.36
N GLY A 65 34.01 7.31 12.65
CA GLY A 65 34.23 8.54 13.43
C GLY A 65 33.69 8.53 14.85
N SER A 66 34.33 9.33 15.72
CA SER A 66 34.07 9.47 17.15
C SER A 66 33.01 10.54 17.50
N GLY A 67 32.18 10.94 16.54
CA GLY A 67 31.14 11.94 16.75
C GLY A 67 29.85 11.33 17.33
N MET A 68 29.08 12.16 18.05
CA MET A 68 27.70 11.81 18.40
C MET A 68 26.92 11.56 17.11
N PRO A 69 26.28 10.39 16.93
CA PRO A 69 25.55 10.11 15.70
C PRO A 69 24.38 11.10 15.57
N SER A 70 24.36 11.85 14.47
CA SER A 70 23.22 12.68 14.10
C SER A 70 21.97 11.80 13.91
N PRO A 71 20.77 12.26 14.31
CA PRO A 71 19.56 11.48 14.12
C PRO A 71 19.29 11.24 12.63
N VAL A 72 18.82 10.03 12.30
CA VAL A 72 18.44 9.64 10.95
C VAL A 72 16.99 10.02 10.71
N VAL A 73 16.71 10.89 9.75
CA VAL A 73 15.35 11.38 9.49
C VAL A 73 14.63 10.48 8.49
N LEU A 74 13.46 9.95 8.87
CA LEU A 74 12.56 9.15 8.05
C LEU A 74 11.18 9.82 8.02
N SER A 75 11.01 10.83 7.17
CA SER A 75 9.81 11.68 7.16
C SER A 75 8.58 11.04 6.51
N THR A 76 8.76 10.01 5.68
CA THR A 76 7.68 9.40 4.89
C THR A 76 6.93 8.30 5.63
N VAL A 77 7.61 7.59 6.54
CA VAL A 77 7.03 6.47 7.29
C VAL A 77 6.39 6.97 8.59
N PRO A 78 5.14 6.61 8.89
CA PRO A 78 4.55 6.88 10.20
C PRO A 78 5.28 6.14 11.32
N ALA A 79 5.31 6.72 12.52
CA ALA A 79 6.03 6.15 13.66
C ALA A 79 5.49 4.76 14.05
N GLU A 80 4.17 4.55 14.01
CA GLU A 80 3.57 3.25 14.30
C GLU A 80 4.05 2.16 13.34
N ALA A 81 4.05 2.46 12.03
CA ALA A 81 4.51 1.51 11.01
C ALA A 81 6.01 1.22 11.16
N PHE A 82 6.82 2.23 11.47
CA PHE A 82 8.25 2.05 11.73
C PHE A 82 8.51 1.20 12.98
N LEU A 83 7.76 1.41 14.06
CA LEU A 83 7.86 0.60 15.28
C LEU A 83 7.48 -0.87 15.01
N ALA A 84 6.46 -1.12 14.19
CA ALA A 84 6.07 -2.46 13.76
C ALA A 84 7.19 -3.14 12.94
N VAL A 85 7.83 -2.41 12.02
CA VAL A 85 9.03 -2.88 11.30
C VAL A 85 10.16 -3.22 12.28
N LEU A 86 10.44 -2.35 13.26
CA LEU A 86 11.46 -2.61 14.27
C LEU A 86 11.12 -3.87 15.08
N GLU A 87 9.88 -4.03 15.52
CA GLU A 87 9.46 -5.23 16.26
C GLU A 87 9.75 -6.51 15.46
N PHE A 88 9.43 -6.50 14.17
CA PHE A 88 9.71 -7.62 13.28
C PHE A 88 11.22 -7.89 13.14
N LEU A 89 12.05 -6.85 12.99
CA LEU A 89 13.49 -7.00 12.87
C LEU A 89 14.12 -7.61 14.14
N TYR A 90 13.62 -7.24 15.32
CA TYR A 90 14.14 -7.71 16.61
C TYR A 90 13.63 -9.10 16.98
N THR A 91 12.38 -9.42 16.64
CA THR A 91 11.70 -10.59 17.22
C THR A 91 11.21 -11.61 16.21
N ASN A 92 11.33 -11.32 14.90
CA ASN A 92 10.72 -12.08 13.81
C ASN A 92 9.19 -12.23 13.96
N SER A 93 8.56 -11.27 14.65
CA SER A 93 7.13 -11.24 14.95
C SER A 93 6.67 -9.80 15.04
N VAL A 94 5.41 -9.55 14.67
CA VAL A 94 4.80 -8.21 14.73
C VAL A 94 3.30 -8.36 14.90
N ARG A 95 2.68 -7.44 15.65
CA ARG A 95 1.23 -7.34 15.72
C ARG A 95 0.72 -6.36 14.65
N LEU A 96 0.04 -6.89 13.64
CA LEU A 96 -0.59 -6.09 12.60
C LEU A 96 -1.99 -5.65 13.02
N HIS A 97 -2.33 -4.39 12.73
CA HIS A 97 -3.65 -3.83 12.95
C HIS A 97 -4.24 -3.36 11.62
N ARG A 98 -5.57 -3.46 11.49
CA ARG A 98 -6.29 -3.05 10.27
C ARG A 98 -5.99 -1.61 9.84
N HIS A 99 -5.86 -0.69 10.81
CA HIS A 99 -5.69 0.74 10.56
C HIS A 99 -4.26 1.15 10.19
N SER A 100 -3.27 0.26 10.33
CA SER A 100 -1.85 0.57 10.07
C SER A 100 -1.16 -0.44 9.14
N VAL A 101 -1.86 -1.50 8.72
CA VAL A 101 -1.23 -2.57 7.92
C VAL A 101 -0.76 -2.10 6.55
N LEU A 102 -1.43 -1.14 5.91
CA LEU A 102 -1.03 -0.65 4.58
C LEU A 102 0.28 0.15 4.65
N GLU A 103 0.47 0.90 5.73
CA GLU A 103 1.69 1.63 6.05
C GLU A 103 2.84 0.68 6.39
N VAL A 104 2.56 -0.38 7.17
CA VAL A 104 3.55 -1.44 7.45
C VAL A 104 3.93 -2.17 6.17
N LEU A 105 2.96 -2.51 5.31
CA LEU A 105 3.19 -3.14 4.00
C LEU A 105 4.07 -2.26 3.12
N THR A 106 3.76 -0.96 3.06
CA THR A 106 4.54 0.02 2.30
C THR A 106 5.98 0.09 2.81
N ALA A 107 6.18 0.22 4.12
CA ALA A 107 7.51 0.25 4.73
C ALA A 107 8.27 -1.07 4.49
N ALA A 108 7.60 -2.22 4.57
CA ALA A 108 8.20 -3.52 4.29
C ALA A 108 8.72 -3.61 2.84
N ILE A 109 7.97 -3.09 1.86
CA ILE A 109 8.40 -3.04 0.46
C ILE A 109 9.59 -2.08 0.30
N GLU A 110 9.51 -0.87 0.84
CA GLU A 110 10.57 0.14 0.72
C GLU A 110 11.89 -0.31 1.36
N TYR A 111 11.82 -1.01 2.49
CA TYR A 111 13.01 -1.51 3.19
C TYR A 111 13.47 -2.89 2.70
N GLY A 112 12.72 -3.53 1.81
CA GLY A 112 13.06 -4.83 1.23
C GLY A 112 12.89 -6.01 2.20
N LEU A 113 11.87 -5.98 3.06
CA LEU A 113 11.54 -7.03 4.01
C LEU A 113 10.47 -7.97 3.43
N GLU A 114 10.90 -8.96 2.65
CA GLU A 114 10.00 -9.84 1.90
C GLU A 114 9.06 -10.66 2.79
N GLU A 115 9.56 -11.26 3.87
CA GLU A 115 8.74 -12.06 4.78
C GLU A 115 7.64 -11.21 5.44
N LEU A 116 7.99 -10.00 5.89
CA LEU A 116 7.01 -9.07 6.45
C LEU A 116 6.00 -8.61 5.40
N ARG A 117 6.44 -8.35 4.16
CA ARG A 117 5.56 -8.01 3.04
C ARG A 117 4.49 -9.09 2.83
N GLU A 118 4.89 -10.36 2.74
CA GLU A 118 3.93 -11.46 2.53
C GLU A 118 2.94 -11.59 3.71
N LEU A 119 3.42 -11.49 4.95
CA LEU A 119 2.56 -11.51 6.13
C LEU A 119 1.54 -10.35 6.13
N CYS A 120 1.96 -9.15 5.73
CA CYS A 120 1.08 -8.01 5.56
C CYS A 120 0.04 -8.25 4.45
N LEU A 121 0.45 -8.79 3.30
CA LEU A 121 -0.46 -9.11 2.19
C LEU A 121 -1.54 -10.11 2.61
N GLU A 122 -1.16 -11.18 3.30
CA GLU A 122 -2.11 -12.15 3.84
C GLU A 122 -3.10 -11.51 4.82
N PHE A 123 -2.61 -10.62 5.69
CA PHE A 123 -3.46 -9.94 6.65
C PHE A 123 -4.42 -8.97 5.97
N VAL A 124 -3.94 -8.15 5.02
CA VAL A 124 -4.77 -7.21 4.24
C VAL A 124 -5.94 -7.93 3.59
N VAL A 125 -5.71 -9.08 2.96
CA VAL A 125 -6.78 -9.87 2.34
C VAL A 125 -7.80 -10.38 3.37
N LYS A 126 -7.37 -10.73 4.59
CA LYS A 126 -8.26 -11.19 5.67
C LYS A 126 -9.12 -10.08 6.28
N VAL A 127 -8.60 -8.86 6.33
CA VAL A 127 -9.28 -7.70 6.95
C VAL A 127 -9.86 -6.71 5.93
N LEU A 128 -9.89 -7.09 4.66
CA LEU A 128 -10.38 -6.25 3.57
C LEU A 128 -11.87 -5.92 3.77
N ASP A 129 -12.20 -4.64 3.70
CA ASP A 129 -13.57 -4.15 3.75
C ASP A 129 -13.75 -2.91 2.85
N VAL A 130 -14.97 -2.36 2.83
CA VAL A 130 -15.35 -1.24 1.96
C VAL A 130 -14.54 0.03 2.20
N GLU A 131 -14.09 0.29 3.43
CA GLU A 131 -13.30 1.49 3.75
C GLU A 131 -11.83 1.27 3.38
N LEU A 132 -11.29 0.07 3.58
CA LEU A 132 -9.88 -0.24 3.33
C LEU A 132 -9.57 -0.52 1.84
N VAL A 133 -10.54 -1.04 1.06
CA VAL A 133 -10.26 -1.63 -0.26
C VAL A 133 -9.71 -0.64 -1.27
N CYS A 134 -10.11 0.63 -1.24
CA CYS A 134 -9.60 1.64 -2.17
C CYS A 134 -8.14 2.00 -1.86
N GLU A 135 -7.80 2.13 -0.58
CA GLU A 135 -6.41 2.35 -0.14
C GLU A 135 -5.54 1.12 -0.46
N ALA A 136 -6.05 -0.09 -0.24
CA ALA A 136 -5.34 -1.32 -0.61
C ALA A 136 -5.13 -1.42 -2.14
N LEU A 137 -6.12 -1.03 -2.96
CA LEU A 137 -5.97 -0.94 -4.42
C LEU A 137 -4.90 0.08 -4.81
N GLN A 138 -4.85 1.22 -4.13
CA GLN A 138 -3.84 2.25 -4.35
C GLN A 138 -2.44 1.70 -4.11
N VAL A 139 -2.20 1.03 -2.98
CA VAL A 139 -0.92 0.38 -2.66
C VAL A 139 -0.59 -0.69 -3.70
N ALA A 140 -1.57 -1.53 -4.07
CA ALA A 140 -1.36 -2.60 -5.04
C ALA A 140 -0.92 -2.09 -6.41
N VAL A 141 -1.55 -1.03 -6.90
CA VAL A 141 -1.20 -0.42 -8.20
C VAL A 141 0.15 0.30 -8.11
N THR A 142 0.43 0.98 -7.00
CA THR A 142 1.68 1.74 -6.80
C THR A 142 2.90 0.83 -6.81
N PHE A 143 2.82 -0.32 -6.16
CA PHE A 143 3.93 -1.28 -6.04
C PHE A 143 3.85 -2.47 -7.01
N GLY A 144 2.85 -2.50 -7.91
CA GLY A 144 2.69 -3.58 -8.88
C GLY A 144 2.31 -4.94 -8.27
N LEU A 145 1.54 -4.94 -7.17
CA LEU A 145 1.11 -6.14 -6.44
C LEU A 145 -0.12 -6.76 -7.12
N GLY A 146 0.09 -7.43 -8.26
CA GLY A 146 -0.99 -7.91 -9.14
C GLY A 146 -2.05 -8.77 -8.45
N GLN A 147 -1.65 -9.72 -7.59
CA GLN A 147 -2.61 -10.56 -6.87
C GLN A 147 -3.51 -9.75 -5.92
N LEU A 148 -2.93 -8.77 -5.20
CA LEU A 148 -3.72 -7.89 -4.33
C LEU A 148 -4.64 -7.00 -5.16
N GLN A 149 -4.15 -6.47 -6.28
CA GLN A 149 -4.94 -5.65 -7.19
C GLN A 149 -6.18 -6.41 -7.69
N GLU A 150 -6.02 -7.65 -8.13
CA GLU A 150 -7.14 -8.50 -8.57
C GLU A 150 -8.16 -8.73 -7.46
N ARG A 151 -7.69 -8.99 -6.24
CA ARG A 151 -8.57 -9.18 -5.06
C ARG A 151 -9.33 -7.90 -4.71
N CYS A 152 -8.67 -6.75 -4.71
CA CYS A 152 -9.31 -5.46 -4.45
C CYS A 152 -10.35 -5.13 -5.53
N LEU A 153 -10.03 -5.33 -6.81
CA LEU A 153 -10.98 -5.11 -7.91
C LEU A 153 -12.20 -6.04 -7.79
N ALA A 154 -12.00 -7.33 -7.52
CA ALA A 154 -13.10 -8.27 -7.34
C ALA A 154 -14.00 -7.88 -6.14
N PHE A 155 -13.41 -7.39 -5.05
CA PHE A 155 -14.17 -6.90 -3.90
C PHE A 155 -14.99 -5.64 -4.26
N ILE A 156 -14.38 -4.67 -4.94
CA ILE A 156 -15.07 -3.46 -5.40
C ILE A 156 -16.18 -3.78 -6.40
N GLU A 157 -16.00 -4.77 -7.27
CA GLU A 157 -17.05 -5.24 -8.19
C GLU A 157 -18.25 -5.83 -7.43
N ALA A 158 -18.02 -6.50 -6.30
CA ALA A 158 -19.08 -7.03 -5.44
C ALA A 158 -19.78 -5.95 -4.60
N HIS A 159 -19.05 -4.92 -4.18
CA HIS A 159 -19.51 -3.85 -3.27
C HIS A 159 -19.48 -2.46 -3.92
N SER A 160 -19.78 -2.36 -5.23
CA SER A 160 -19.47 -1.17 -6.04
C SER A 160 -20.08 0.13 -5.50
N GLN A 161 -21.36 0.11 -5.11
CA GLN A 161 -22.04 1.32 -4.64
C GLN A 161 -21.48 1.84 -3.32
N GLU A 162 -21.08 0.96 -2.42
CA GLU A 162 -20.48 1.30 -1.12
C GLU A 162 -19.07 1.82 -1.32
N ALA A 163 -18.24 1.09 -2.10
CA ALA A 163 -16.86 1.45 -2.38
C ALA A 163 -16.74 2.84 -3.01
N LEU A 164 -17.59 3.19 -3.99
CA LEU A 164 -17.57 4.49 -4.69
C LEU A 164 -17.94 5.69 -3.81
N ARG A 165 -18.56 5.45 -2.64
CA ARG A 165 -18.96 6.50 -1.68
C ARG A 165 -17.92 6.72 -0.58
N THR A 166 -16.94 5.84 -0.47
CA THR A 166 -15.90 5.91 0.56
C THR A 166 -14.96 7.09 0.34
N ARG A 167 -14.32 7.54 1.42
CA ARG A 167 -13.25 8.54 1.33
C ARG A 167 -12.06 8.01 0.54
N GLY A 168 -11.71 6.74 0.74
CA GLY A 168 -10.60 6.09 0.02
C GLY A 168 -10.77 6.15 -1.50
N PHE A 169 -12.00 6.08 -2.02
CA PHE A 169 -12.25 6.26 -3.46
C PHE A 169 -11.85 7.67 -3.96
N LEU A 170 -12.17 8.71 -3.19
CA LEU A 170 -11.85 10.10 -3.54
C LEU A 170 -10.36 10.40 -3.47
N GLU A 171 -9.60 9.61 -2.71
CA GLU A 171 -8.15 9.77 -2.52
C GLU A 171 -7.32 8.87 -3.45
N LEU A 172 -7.96 8.06 -4.31
CA LEU A 172 -7.27 7.24 -5.31
C LEU A 172 -6.36 8.11 -6.21
N SER A 173 -5.21 7.58 -6.55
CA SER A 173 -4.39 8.10 -7.64
C SER A 173 -5.06 7.84 -9.00
N ALA A 174 -4.72 8.65 -10.00
CA ALA A 174 -5.23 8.46 -11.35
C ALA A 174 -4.98 7.04 -11.92
N PRO A 175 -3.79 6.41 -11.76
CA PRO A 175 -3.58 5.02 -12.18
C PRO A 175 -4.53 4.02 -11.50
N ALA A 176 -4.72 4.14 -10.19
CA ALA A 176 -5.60 3.24 -9.44
C ALA A 176 -7.07 3.42 -9.87
N LEU A 177 -7.54 4.67 -9.99
CA LEU A 177 -8.88 4.95 -10.49
C LEU A 177 -9.08 4.42 -11.92
N LEU A 178 -8.11 4.62 -12.82
CA LEU A 178 -8.18 4.09 -14.18
C LEU A 178 -8.27 2.56 -14.19
N SER A 179 -7.58 1.87 -13.29
CA SER A 179 -7.68 0.41 -13.17
C SER A 179 -9.10 -0.04 -12.79
N LEU A 180 -9.74 0.70 -11.89
CA LEU A 180 -11.12 0.47 -11.44
C LEU A 180 -12.13 0.76 -12.56
N LEU A 181 -12.04 1.94 -13.20
CA LEU A 181 -12.97 2.37 -14.25
C LEU A 181 -12.93 1.49 -15.49
N ARG A 182 -11.80 0.82 -15.76
CA ARG A 182 -11.68 -0.15 -16.85
C ARG A 182 -12.46 -1.44 -16.63
N SER A 183 -12.75 -1.81 -15.37
CA SER A 183 -13.57 -3.01 -15.10
C SER A 183 -14.99 -2.81 -15.62
N ASP A 184 -15.46 -3.73 -16.46
CA ASP A 184 -16.81 -3.79 -16.99
C ASP A 184 -17.82 -4.49 -16.05
N LYS A 185 -17.34 -4.96 -14.88
CA LYS A 185 -18.11 -5.74 -13.90
C LYS A 185 -18.67 -4.93 -12.73
N LEU A 186 -18.37 -3.63 -12.67
CA LEU A 186 -18.92 -2.73 -11.64
C LEU A 186 -20.45 -2.73 -11.68
N ARG A 187 -21.08 -3.00 -10.54
CA ARG A 187 -22.54 -3.11 -10.39
C ARG A 187 -23.14 -1.78 -9.94
N VAL A 188 -23.00 -0.75 -10.78
CA VAL A 188 -23.44 0.62 -10.51
C VAL A 188 -24.00 1.26 -11.78
N ASP A 189 -24.96 2.17 -11.64
CA ASP A 189 -25.45 2.95 -12.76
C ASP A 189 -24.35 3.83 -13.34
N GLU A 190 -24.30 3.93 -14.68
CA GLU A 190 -23.28 4.71 -15.37
C GLU A 190 -23.33 6.20 -14.97
N ALA A 191 -24.53 6.73 -14.72
CA ALA A 191 -24.69 8.08 -14.21
C ALA A 191 -24.05 8.26 -12.82
N GLU A 192 -24.21 7.29 -11.92
CA GLU A 192 -23.59 7.32 -10.59
C GLU A 192 -22.07 7.19 -10.67
N LEU A 193 -21.56 6.32 -11.55
CA LEU A 193 -20.13 6.15 -11.77
C LEU A 193 -19.47 7.44 -12.31
N VAL A 194 -20.11 8.10 -13.29
CA VAL A 194 -19.65 9.38 -13.83
C VAL A 194 -19.69 10.47 -12.75
N LEU A 195 -20.72 10.50 -11.91
CA LEU A 195 -20.80 11.43 -10.79
C LEU A 195 -19.68 11.20 -9.77
N ALA A 196 -19.40 9.94 -9.42
CA ALA A 196 -18.32 9.57 -8.51
C ALA A 196 -16.96 9.99 -9.07
N ALA A 197 -16.66 9.68 -10.34
CA ALA A 197 -15.43 10.09 -11.01
C ALA A 197 -15.28 11.61 -11.07
N ARG A 198 -16.39 12.35 -11.29
CA ARG A 198 -16.39 13.81 -11.23
C ARG A 198 -16.10 14.33 -9.82
N SER A 199 -16.66 13.71 -8.79
CA SER A 199 -16.40 14.08 -7.40
C SER A 199 -14.93 13.87 -7.04
N TRP A 200 -14.34 12.73 -7.42
CA TRP A 200 -12.91 12.47 -7.30
C TRP A 200 -12.07 13.57 -7.98
N ALA A 201 -12.39 13.91 -9.23
CA ALA A 201 -11.65 14.94 -9.98
C ALA A 201 -11.71 16.33 -9.34
N ARG A 202 -12.76 16.64 -8.57
CA ARG A 202 -12.90 17.91 -7.84
C ARG A 202 -12.06 17.94 -6.56
N VAL A 203 -11.86 16.79 -5.92
CA VAL A 203 -11.02 16.67 -4.72
C VAL A 203 -9.53 16.69 -5.10
N GLY A 204 -9.16 16.12 -6.25
CA GLY A 204 -7.76 15.99 -6.71
C GLY A 204 -7.16 17.17 -7.52
N ALA A 205 -7.79 18.34 -7.58
CA ALA A 205 -7.27 19.49 -8.37
C ALA A 205 -6.20 20.24 -7.56
N VAL A 206 -4.89 20.15 -7.87
CA VAL A 206 -4.24 20.69 -9.09
C VAL A 206 -3.21 19.73 -9.74
N GLU A 207 -2.62 18.77 -9.01
CA GLU A 207 -1.51 17.95 -9.55
C GLU A 207 -1.96 16.75 -10.40
N GLN A 208 -3.13 16.16 -10.10
CA GLN A 208 -3.58 14.93 -10.78
C GLN A 208 -4.12 15.19 -12.21
N ILE A 209 -4.65 16.38 -12.49
CA ILE A 209 -5.19 16.76 -13.81
C ILE A 209 -4.07 16.87 -14.85
N VAL A 210 -2.91 17.41 -14.46
CA VAL A 210 -1.76 17.60 -15.34
C VAL A 210 -1.16 16.27 -15.76
N GLU A 211 -1.04 15.33 -14.81
CA GLU A 211 -0.45 14.01 -15.09
C GLU A 211 -1.39 13.12 -15.93
N ALA A 212 -2.70 13.20 -15.68
CA ALA A 212 -3.71 12.55 -16.51
C ALA A 212 -3.73 13.10 -17.95
N TRP A 213 -3.56 14.42 -18.12
CA TRP A 213 -3.45 15.05 -19.45
C TRP A 213 -2.17 14.67 -20.19
N LYS A 214 -1.01 14.61 -19.52
CA LYS A 214 0.24 14.11 -20.12
C LYS A 214 0.10 12.67 -20.62
N CYS A 215 -0.53 11.80 -19.83
CA CYS A 215 -0.77 10.40 -20.18
C CYS A 215 -1.75 10.21 -21.35
N HIS A 216 -2.66 11.15 -21.57
CA HIS A 216 -3.57 11.16 -22.72
C HIS A 216 -2.90 11.77 -23.97
N ALA A 217 -2.15 12.85 -23.83
CA ALA A 217 -1.50 13.54 -24.96
C ALA A 217 -0.45 12.64 -25.65
N LEU A 218 0.30 11.85 -24.88
CA LEU A 218 1.30 10.90 -25.41
C LEU A 218 0.69 9.67 -26.11
N ARG A 219 -0.61 9.38 -25.89
CA ARG A 219 -1.33 8.27 -26.54
C ARG A 219 -2.04 8.65 -27.84
N ARG A 220 -2.09 9.93 -28.23
CA ARG A 220 -2.59 10.36 -29.55
C ARG A 220 -1.61 10.09 -30.70
N GLY A 221 -0.49 9.40 -30.44
CA GLY A 221 0.45 8.94 -31.46
C GLY A 221 0.13 7.57 -32.07
N ASP A 222 -0.67 6.71 -31.40
CA ASP A 222 -0.98 5.36 -31.89
C ASP A 222 -2.48 5.16 -32.08
N VAL A 223 -2.92 5.47 -33.30
CA VAL A 223 -4.27 5.16 -33.78
C VAL A 223 -4.33 3.66 -34.12
N ALA A 224 -4.99 2.88 -33.26
CA ALA A 224 -5.55 1.59 -33.66
C ALA A 224 -7.04 1.55 -33.29
N ARG A 225 -7.87 1.49 -34.33
CA ARG A 225 -9.34 1.41 -34.30
C ARG A 225 -9.79 0.13 -33.57
N GLY A 226 -10.73 0.23 -32.64
CA GLY A 226 -11.30 -0.96 -31.99
C GLY A 226 -12.63 -0.71 -31.26
N ALA A 227 -13.73 -1.10 -31.93
CA ALA A 227 -15.07 -1.50 -31.46
C ALA A 227 -15.95 -0.55 -30.58
N PRO A 228 -17.26 -0.45 -30.87
CA PRO A 228 -18.20 0.33 -30.05
C PRO A 228 -18.39 -0.30 -28.66
N CYS A 229 -18.41 0.57 -27.65
CA CYS A 229 -18.60 0.24 -26.24
C CYS A 229 -19.82 -0.66 -26.03
N ARG A 230 -19.62 -1.88 -25.53
CA ARG A 230 -20.73 -2.72 -25.04
C ARG A 230 -21.32 -2.09 -23.78
N ARG A 231 -22.66 -2.03 -23.72
CA ARG A 231 -23.40 -1.59 -22.53
C ARG A 231 -23.08 -2.49 -21.33
N ARG A 232 -22.77 -1.89 -20.19
CA ARG A 232 -22.53 -2.59 -18.92
C ARG A 232 -23.85 -3.10 -18.33
N ARG A 233 -23.82 -4.25 -17.66
CA ARG A 233 -25.01 -4.88 -17.06
C ARG A 233 -25.55 -4.01 -15.93
N GLY A 234 -26.85 -3.71 -15.97
CA GLY A 234 -27.54 -2.89 -14.95
C GLY A 234 -28.32 -1.70 -15.53
N THR A 235 -28.03 -1.31 -16.76
CA THR A 235 -28.77 -0.23 -17.45
C THR A 235 -30.14 -0.75 -17.91
N LEU A 236 -31.20 -0.51 -17.12
CA LEU A 236 -32.57 -0.63 -17.63
C LEU A 236 -32.79 0.47 -18.68
N PRO A 237 -33.42 0.17 -19.84
CA PRO A 237 -33.70 1.18 -20.85
C PRO A 237 -34.60 2.26 -20.24
N ARG A 238 -34.12 3.51 -20.21
CA ARG A 238 -35.00 4.64 -19.93
C ARG A 238 -35.87 4.89 -21.18
N GLU A 239 -37.16 5.11 -20.97
CA GLU A 239 -38.22 5.16 -21.99
C GLU A 239 -37.99 6.18 -23.13
N HIS A 240 -37.03 7.09 -22.99
CA HIS A 240 -36.67 8.04 -24.05
C HIS A 240 -35.90 7.43 -25.24
N HIS A 241 -35.49 6.16 -25.17
CA HIS A 241 -34.87 5.48 -26.31
C HIS A 241 -35.86 5.01 -27.40
N CYS A 242 -37.18 5.11 -27.16
CA CYS A 242 -38.20 4.74 -28.16
C CYS A 242 -38.17 5.64 -29.42
N PHE A 243 -37.53 6.80 -29.36
CA PHE A 243 -37.47 7.77 -30.47
C PHE A 243 -36.25 7.63 -31.39
N LEU A 244 -35.33 6.70 -31.11
CA LEU A 244 -34.11 6.52 -31.90
C LEU A 244 -34.20 5.39 -32.94
N ASP A 245 -35.25 4.57 -32.89
CA ASP A 245 -35.51 3.52 -33.87
C ASP A 245 -36.63 3.95 -34.83
N LEU A 246 -36.36 4.95 -35.68
CA LEU A 246 -37.08 5.10 -36.93
C LEU A 246 -36.23 4.55 -38.08
N PRO A 247 -36.70 3.54 -38.83
CA PRO A 247 -35.98 3.07 -40.00
C PRO A 247 -36.07 4.14 -41.09
N PHE A 248 -34.93 4.72 -41.46
CA PHE A 248 -34.82 5.47 -42.70
C PHE A 248 -35.08 4.50 -43.87
N LYS A 249 -36.19 4.72 -44.59
CA LYS A 249 -36.39 4.21 -45.95
C LYS A 249 -35.62 5.06 -46.95
#